data_AF-A0A212BZQ5-F1
#
_entry.id   AF-A0A212BZQ5-F1
#
_cell.length_a   1.000
_cell.length_b   1.000
_cell.length_c   1.000
_cell.angle_alpha   90.00
_cell.angle_beta   90.00
_cell.angle_gamma   90.00
#
_symmetry.space_group_name_H-M   'P 1'
#
loop_
_entity.id
_entity.type
_entity.pdbx_description
1 polymer ?
#
loop_
_entity_poly.entity_id
_entity_poly.type
_entity_poly.pdbx_seq_one_letter_code
_entity_poly.pdbx_strand_id
1 'polypeptide(L)'
;MLQGKDQFPDQATQLKWNVQFCLTIPPSAPPIAPPGTPAVVLKSKMLFFLQLTQKTSVPPQEPVSIIVPIIYDMASGTTQQADIPRQQNSSVAAPMMVSNILKRFAEMNPPRQGT
;
A
#
# COMPACT_ATOMS: atom_id res chain seq x y z
N MET A 1 -8.71 -21.94 14.75
CA MET A 1 -8.29 -20.52 14.79
C MET A 1 -6.78 -20.49 14.63
N LEU A 2 -6.28 -20.23 13.43
CA LEU A 2 -4.84 -20.06 13.23
C LEU A 2 -4.51 -18.58 13.41
N GLN A 3 -3.84 -18.28 14.51
CA GLN A 3 -3.35 -16.96 14.87
C GLN A 3 -2.01 -16.75 14.16
N GLY A 4 -2.04 -16.29 12.91
CA GLY A 4 -0.86 -15.87 12.16
C GLY A 4 -0.50 -14.44 12.54
N LYS A 5 0.05 -14.24 13.74
CA LYS A 5 0.54 -12.94 14.21
C LYS A 5 2.05 -12.83 13.93
N ASP A 6 2.38 -11.94 13.00
CA ASP A 6 3.60 -11.14 12.94
C ASP A 6 4.96 -11.85 13.13
N GLN A 7 5.61 -12.15 12.01
CA GLN A 7 7.07 -12.31 12.02
C GLN A 7 7.71 -11.41 10.95
N PHE A 8 7.85 -10.12 11.29
CA PHE A 8 8.94 -9.28 10.78
C PHE A 8 9.86 -8.99 11.97
N PRO A 9 10.78 -9.89 12.33
CA PRO A 9 11.54 -9.76 13.56
C PRO A 9 12.57 -8.63 13.42
N ASP A 10 12.56 -7.72 14.40
CA ASP A 10 13.57 -6.71 14.69
C ASP A 10 13.71 -5.49 13.75
N GLN A 11 13.71 -5.66 12.42
CA GLN A 11 13.82 -4.51 11.48
C GLN A 11 12.54 -3.64 11.43
N ALA A 12 11.37 -4.23 11.72
CA ALA A 12 10.09 -3.52 11.77
C ALA A 12 10.07 -2.41 12.83
N THR A 13 10.87 -2.54 13.89
CA THR A 13 10.99 -1.56 14.97
C THR A 13 11.76 -0.30 14.55
N GLN A 14 12.69 -0.40 13.59
CA GLN A 14 13.45 0.74 13.04
C GLN A 14 12.70 1.49 11.93
N LEU A 15 11.70 0.85 11.30
CA LEU A 15 10.90 1.46 10.25
C LEU A 15 10.10 2.65 10.81
N LYS A 16 10.36 3.84 10.27
CA LYS A 16 9.67 5.10 10.62
C LYS A 16 8.19 5.11 10.23
N TRP A 17 7.73 4.14 9.45
CA TRP A 17 6.36 4.01 8.98
C TRP A 17 5.77 2.67 9.43
N ASN A 18 4.57 2.71 10.00
CA ASN A 18 3.70 1.55 10.11
C ASN A 18 3.07 1.29 8.74
N VAL A 19 2.96 0.02 8.38
CA VAL A 19 2.32 -0.44 7.15
C VAL A 19 1.10 -1.26 7.54
N GLN A 20 -0.06 -0.90 7.00
CA GLN A 20 -1.29 -1.68 7.14
C GLN A 20 -1.87 -2.01 5.77
N PHE A 21 -2.24 -3.27 5.59
CA PHE A 21 -2.98 -3.72 4.41
C PHE A 21 -4.47 -3.46 4.64
N CYS A 22 -5.06 -2.67 3.75
CA CYS A 22 -6.49 -2.40 3.71
C CYS A 22 -7.10 -3.19 2.54
N LEU A 23 -7.86 -4.23 2.89
CA LEU A 23 -8.57 -5.10 1.93
C LEU A 23 -9.99 -4.62 1.64
N THR A 24 -10.34 -3.42 2.10
CA THR A 24 -11.56 -2.70 1.74
C THR A 24 -11.18 -1.27 1.39
N ILE A 25 -12.07 -0.57 0.68
CA ILE A 25 -11.89 0.84 0.35
C ILE A 25 -12.00 1.67 1.63
N PRO A 26 -10.93 2.37 2.08
CA PRO A 26 -11.01 3.22 3.26
C PRO A 26 -11.84 4.49 2.97
N PRO A 27 -12.47 5.12 3.97
CA PRO A 27 -13.29 6.32 3.78
C PRO A 27 -12.57 7.50 3.10
N SER A 28 -11.24 7.56 3.25
CA SER A 28 -10.35 8.57 2.69
C SER A 28 -9.77 8.21 1.32
N ALA A 29 -10.11 7.04 0.76
CA ALA A 29 -9.72 6.69 -0.60
C ALA A 29 -10.52 7.50 -1.64
N PRO A 30 -9.99 7.64 -2.87
CA PRO A 30 -10.75 8.26 -3.95
C PRO A 30 -12.06 7.50 -4.25
N PRO A 31 -13.10 8.20 -4.74
CA PRO A 31 -14.44 7.64 -4.94
C PRO A 31 -14.51 6.73 -6.18
N ILE A 32 -13.77 5.63 -6.19
CA ILE A 32 -13.89 4.57 -7.20
C ILE A 32 -15.06 3.63 -6.92
N ALA A 33 -15.43 3.53 -5.65
CA ALA A 33 -16.55 2.75 -5.11
C ALA A 33 -16.77 3.18 -3.64
N PRO A 34 -17.91 2.82 -3.02
CA PRO A 34 -18.22 3.21 -1.65
C PRO A 34 -17.18 2.72 -0.61
N PRO A 35 -16.93 3.46 0.48
CA PRO A 35 -16.13 2.96 1.59
C PRO A 35 -16.65 1.62 2.13
N GLY A 36 -15.73 0.74 2.53
CA GLY A 36 -16.06 -0.62 2.97
C GLY A 36 -16.24 -1.63 1.84
N THR A 37 -16.31 -1.19 0.57
CA THR A 37 -16.30 -2.12 -0.57
C THR A 37 -15.04 -2.99 -0.50
N PRO A 38 -15.15 -4.32 -0.63
CA PRO A 38 -14.00 -5.21 -0.70
C PRO A 38 -13.03 -4.79 -1.80
N ALA A 39 -11.75 -4.78 -1.49
CA ALA A 39 -10.70 -4.60 -2.47
C ALA A 39 -10.66 -5.87 -3.34
N VAL A 40 -10.75 -5.68 -4.66
CA VAL A 40 -11.18 -6.75 -5.57
C VAL A 40 -10.01 -7.47 -6.23
N VAL A 41 -10.22 -8.76 -6.52
CA VAL A 41 -9.38 -9.55 -7.42
C VAL A 41 -10.05 -9.65 -8.78
N LEU A 42 -9.41 -9.11 -9.81
CA LEU A 42 -9.85 -9.13 -11.20
C LEU A 42 -8.98 -10.12 -11.99
N LYS A 43 -9.43 -11.37 -12.09
CA LYS A 43 -8.73 -12.48 -12.76
C LYS A 43 -7.31 -12.70 -12.21
N SER A 44 -6.32 -11.99 -12.75
CA SER A 44 -4.91 -12.06 -12.40
C SER A 44 -4.36 -10.80 -11.72
N LYS A 45 -5.20 -9.81 -11.42
CA LYS A 45 -4.79 -8.57 -10.73
C LYS A 45 -5.54 -8.42 -9.42
N MET A 46 -4.83 -8.10 -8.35
CA MET A 46 -5.41 -7.76 -7.05
C MET A 46 -5.27 -6.26 -6.83
N LEU A 47 -6.38 -5.57 -6.54
CA LEU A 47 -6.35 -4.22 -6.01
C LEU A 47 -6.46 -4.30 -4.49
N PHE A 48 -5.56 -3.62 -3.79
CA PHE A 48 -5.66 -3.39 -2.34
C PHE A 48 -5.07 -2.02 -2.01
N PHE A 49 -5.25 -1.56 -0.78
CA PHE A 49 -4.72 -0.29 -0.33
C PHE A 49 -3.64 -0.53 0.74
N LEU A 50 -2.56 0.23 0.67
CA LEU A 50 -1.59 0.33 1.75
C LEU A 50 -1.81 1.64 2.48
N GLN A 51 -2.02 1.55 3.78
CA GLN A 51 -1.96 2.70 4.67
C GLN A 51 -0.58 2.75 5.32
N LEU A 52 0.14 3.83 5.05
CA LEU A 52 1.44 4.15 5.65
C LEU A 52 1.21 5.22 6.69
N THR A 53 1.43 4.90 7.97
CA THR A 53 1.29 5.87 9.06
C THR A 53 2.65 6.11 9.71
N GLN A 54 3.10 7.36 9.74
CA GLN A 54 4.38 7.73 10.31
C GLN A 54 4.36 7.49 11.82
N LYS A 55 5.38 6.79 12.33
CA LYS A 55 5.63 6.66 13.76
C LYS A 55 6.21 7.98 14.26
N THR A 56 5.35 8.91 14.66
CA THR A 56 5.76 10.12 15.39
C THR A 56 6.04 9.78 16.84
N SER A 57 7.12 10.33 17.38
CA SER A 57 7.51 10.20 18.79
C SER A 57 7.15 11.43 19.62
N VAL A 58 6.62 12.51 19.01
CA VAL A 58 6.54 13.82 19.65
C VAL A 58 5.12 14.40 19.56
N PRO A 59 4.34 14.36 20.65
CA PRO A 59 3.13 15.15 20.80
C PRO A 59 3.43 16.66 20.73
N PRO A 60 2.54 17.51 20.16
CA PRO A 60 1.13 17.26 19.85
C PRO A 60 0.84 16.94 18.38
N GLN A 61 1.85 16.62 17.57
CA GLN A 61 1.68 16.51 16.11
C GLN A 61 0.97 15.20 15.74
N GLU A 62 -0.17 15.30 15.04
CA GLU A 62 -0.88 14.12 14.55
C GLU A 62 0.00 13.30 13.59
N PRO A 63 -0.07 11.96 13.66
CA PRO A 63 0.70 11.09 12.78
C PRO A 63 0.29 11.26 11.32
N VAL A 64 1.26 11.53 10.45
CA VAL A 64 1.04 11.59 9.00
C VAL A 64 0.60 10.22 8.50
N SER A 65 -0.54 10.15 7.81
CA SER A 65 -1.03 8.93 7.18
C SER A 65 -1.21 9.10 5.67
N ILE A 66 -0.72 8.14 4.91
CA ILE A 66 -0.74 8.13 3.45
C ILE A 66 -1.45 6.85 3.00
N ILE A 67 -2.40 6.98 2.09
CA ILE A 67 -3.09 5.84 1.49
C ILE A 67 -2.68 5.72 0.03
N VAL A 68 -2.23 4.53 -0.33
CA VAL A 68 -1.75 4.21 -1.67
C VAL A 68 -2.55 3.03 -2.21
N PRO A 69 -3.25 3.20 -3.33
CA PRO A 69 -3.85 2.05 -4.01
C PRO A 69 -2.77 1.27 -4.75
N ILE A 70 -2.76 -0.05 -4.59
CA ILE A 70 -1.75 -0.95 -5.13
C ILE A 70 -2.43 -1.99 -6.01
N ILE A 71 -1.88 -2.19 -7.20
CA ILE A 71 -2.20 -3.33 -8.07
C ILE A 71 -1.06 -4.33 -7.95
N TYR A 72 -1.39 -5.55 -7.54
CA TYR A 72 -0.50 -6.70 -7.65
C TYR A 72 -0.94 -7.56 -8.83
N ASP A 73 -0.08 -7.68 -9.84
CA ASP A 73 -0.27 -8.56 -10.96
C ASP A 73 0.30 -9.94 -10.61
N MET A 74 -0.59 -10.91 -10.43
CA MET A 74 -0.26 -12.26 -10.01
C MET A 74 0.40 -13.08 -11.12
N ALA A 75 0.22 -12.71 -12.39
CA ALA A 75 0.83 -13.43 -13.51
C ALA A 75 2.32 -13.08 -13.66
N SER A 76 2.67 -11.82 -13.41
CA SER A 76 4.04 -11.32 -13.45
C SER A 76 4.71 -11.21 -12.09
N GLY A 77 3.96 -11.34 -10.99
CA GLY A 77 4.46 -11.09 -9.63
C GLY A 77 4.87 -9.64 -9.39
N THR A 78 4.32 -8.68 -10.15
CA THR A 78 4.71 -7.27 -10.07
C THR A 78 3.74 -6.44 -9.24
N THR A 79 4.27 -5.48 -8.49
CA THR A 79 3.49 -4.56 -7.64
C THR A 79 3.65 -3.15 -8.16
N GLN A 80 2.53 -2.46 -8.41
CA GLN A 80 2.51 -1.11 -8.96
C GLN A 80 1.48 -0.26 -8.23
N GLN A 81 1.67 1.06 -8.22
CA GLN A 81 0.65 1.97 -7.72
C GLN A 81 -0.49 2.04 -8.75
N ALA A 82 -1.74 1.92 -8.30
CA ALA A 82 -2.90 2.08 -9.18
C ALA A 82 -3.02 3.53 -9.64
N ASP A 83 -3.33 3.72 -10.92
CA ASP A 83 -3.69 5.03 -11.46
C ASP A 83 -5.19 5.26 -11.23
N ILE A 84 -5.51 6.01 -10.17
CA ILE A 84 -6.88 6.29 -9.75
C ILE A 84 -7.05 7.81 -9.67
N PRO A 85 -8.15 8.37 -10.21
CA PRO A 85 -8.45 9.80 -10.10
C PRO A 85 -8.44 10.24 -8.63
N ARG A 86 -7.51 11.11 -8.25
CA ARG A 86 -7.35 11.56 -6.87
C ARG A 86 -8.32 12.70 -6.55
N GLN A 87 -8.76 12.76 -5.28
CA GLN A 87 -9.35 13.99 -4.75
C GLN A 87 -8.28 15.09 -4.67
N GLN A 88 -8.65 16.30 -5.11
CA GLN A 88 -7.77 17.46 -5.28
C GLN A 88 -7.06 17.93 -3.99
N ASN A 89 -7.53 17.49 -2.81
CA ASN A 89 -6.96 17.89 -1.52
C ASN A 89 -5.82 16.97 -1.02
N SER A 90 -5.35 16.02 -1.83
CA SER A 90 -4.25 15.13 -1.45
C SER A 90 -2.90 15.62 -1.96
N SER A 91 -1.89 15.63 -1.08
CA SER A 91 -0.50 15.97 -1.44
C SER A 91 0.00 15.18 -2.65
N VAL A 92 0.49 15.88 -3.68
CA VAL A 92 0.98 15.31 -4.95
C VAL A 92 2.38 14.67 -4.79
N ALA A 93 3.12 15.02 -3.73
CA ALA A 93 4.50 14.57 -3.54
C ALA A 93 4.61 13.12 -3.04
N ALA A 94 3.77 12.72 -2.08
CA ALA A 94 3.79 11.37 -1.51
C ALA A 94 3.55 10.24 -2.54
N PRO A 95 2.60 10.36 -3.48
CA PRO A 95 2.35 9.35 -4.51
C PRO A 95 3.52 9.13 -5.46
N MET A 96 4.19 10.21 -5.88
CA MET A 96 5.35 10.10 -6.77
C MET A 96 6.52 9.40 -6.08
N MET A 97 6.75 9.68 -4.79
CA MET A 97 7.76 8.98 -4.01
C MET A 97 7.46 7.48 -3.91
N VAL A 98 6.20 7.11 -3.66
CA VAL A 98 5.81 5.69 -3.55
C VAL A 98 5.95 4.98 -4.89
N SER A 99 5.52 5.59 -5.99
CA SER A 99 5.73 5.04 -7.34
C SER A 99 7.21 4.76 -7.64
N ASN A 100 8.11 5.69 -7.30
CA ASN A 100 9.55 5.51 -7.47
C ASN A 100 10.11 4.35 -6.62
N ILE A 101 9.63 4.18 -5.39
CA ILE A 101 10.02 3.07 -4.52
C ILE A 101 9.57 1.73 -5.10
N LEU A 102 8.30 1.64 -5.54
CA LEU A 102 7.75 0.43 -6.15
C LEU A 102 8.49 0.05 -7.43
N LYS A 103 8.86 1.04 -8.25
CA LYS A 103 9.68 0.82 -9.45
C LYS A 103 11.04 0.19 -9.10
N ARG A 104 11.75 0.75 -8.12
CA ARG A 104 13.03 0.18 -7.63
C ARG A 104 12.86 -1.21 -7.05
N PHE A 105 11.75 -1.45 -6.33
CA PHE A 105 11.44 -2.78 -5.81
C PHE A 105 11.29 -3.81 -6.93
N ALA A 106 10.56 -3.46 -8.01
CA ALA A 106 10.38 -4.33 -9.16
C ALA A 106 11.69 -4.62 -9.90
N GLU A 107 12.60 -3.63 -10.01
CA GLU A 107 13.93 -3.81 -10.59
C GLU A 107 14.79 -4.80 -9.77
N MET A 108 14.68 -4.77 -8.45
CA MET A 108 15.43 -5.65 -7.53
C MET A 108 14.80 -7.03 -7.34
N ASN A 109 13.51 -7.17 -7.62
CA ASN A 109 12.74 -8.40 -7.46
C ASN A 109 12.09 -8.76 -8.79
N PRO A 110 12.89 -9.15 -9.80
CA PRO A 110 12.34 -9.55 -11.08
C PRO A 110 11.39 -10.73 -10.91
N PRO A 111 10.39 -10.89 -11.79
CA PRO A 111 9.50 -12.04 -11.81
C PRO A 111 10.32 -13.32 -11.71
N ARG A 112 10.00 -14.17 -10.72
CA ARG A 112 10.60 -15.51 -10.68
C ARG A 112 10.19 -16.21 -11.98
N GLN A 113 11.15 -16.42 -12.88
CA GLN A 113 10.93 -17.27 -14.05
C GLN A 113 10.59 -18.65 -13.51
N GLY A 114 9.35 -19.09 -13.73
CA GLY A 114 8.87 -20.37 -13.24
C GLY A 114 9.70 -21.51 -13.84
N THR A 115 10.18 -22.40 -12.98
CA THR A 115 10.51 -23.79 -13.32
C THR A 115 9.25 -24.61 -13.40
#